data_AF-A0AAV0V9T6-F1
#
_entry.id   AF-A0AAV0V9T6-F1
#
_cell.length_a   1.000
_cell.length_b   1.000
_cell.length_c   1.000
_cell.angle_alpha   90.00
_cell.angle_beta   90.00
_cell.angle_gamma   90.00
#
_symmetry.space_group_name_H-M   'P 1'
#
loop_
_entity.id
_entity.type
_entity.pdbx_description
1 polymer ?
#
loop_
_entity_poly.entity_id
_entity_poly.type
_entity_poly.pdbx_seq_one_letter_code
_entity_poly.pdbx_strand_id
1 'polypeptide(L)'
;MTVAIGHSAAGILALLEEEDNALRAHALQKLNQVVDRYWAEIADAIPLIEELSEEKSFPDRELAAYVASKCFFHLEEYEDSLRLALGAGTYFDLDTRSQYTNTIIATCIDNYVAVRAKEDLEAEEALDPRLIQVVERMFERCYAVGEFRQAMGIALEARRLDQVKECLARSTDVSAALSYCFEICKTVVSNRHFRLKVYDVMLDVHRSRPTQDHVSVCQVLQMLDNYKEVSKILEQLVRGGDRDCLIAFQVAFDLNENENQKFLMNVYVSLPSPPRPLPKQ
;
A
#
# COMPACT_ATOMS: atom_id res chain seq x y z
N MET A 1 3.65 -41.64 25.82
CA MET A 1 3.62 -41.05 27.18
C MET A 1 3.19 -39.61 27.04
N THR A 2 1.94 -39.33 27.41
CA THR A 2 1.33 -38.00 27.43
C THR A 2 1.85 -37.26 28.65
N VAL A 3 2.79 -36.33 28.44
CA VAL A 3 3.20 -35.38 29.47
C VAL A 3 1.98 -34.53 29.81
N ALA A 4 1.63 -34.49 31.09
CA ALA A 4 0.53 -33.68 31.60
C ALA A 4 0.76 -32.21 31.17
N ILE A 5 -0.18 -31.67 30.40
CA ILE A 5 -0.23 -30.23 30.11
C ILE A 5 -0.67 -29.58 31.42
N GLY A 6 0.30 -29.21 32.25
CA GLY A 6 0.08 -28.45 33.46
C GLY A 6 -0.64 -27.15 33.11
N HIS A 7 -1.54 -26.71 33.98
CA HIS A 7 -2.33 -25.48 33.83
C HIS A 7 -1.51 -24.18 33.87
N SER A 8 -0.18 -24.22 33.78
CA SER A 8 0.74 -23.08 33.92
C SER A 8 1.98 -23.26 33.05
N ALA A 9 2.53 -22.15 32.56
CA ALA A 9 3.77 -22.09 31.80
C ALA A 9 5.03 -22.07 32.68
N ALA A 10 4.90 -21.92 34.02
CA ALA A 10 6.02 -21.77 34.94
C ALA A 10 7.11 -22.86 34.82
N GLY A 11 6.71 -24.13 34.61
CA GLY A 11 7.65 -25.22 34.43
C GLY A 11 8.43 -25.15 33.10
N ILE A 12 7.87 -24.49 32.07
CA ILE A 12 8.53 -24.25 30.79
C ILE A 12 9.45 -23.03 30.91
N LEU A 13 9.03 -22.00 31.65
CA LEU A 13 9.84 -20.80 31.92
C LEU A 13 11.08 -21.13 32.75
N ALA A 14 10.98 -22.01 33.74
CA ALA A 14 12.14 -22.46 34.52
C ALA A 14 13.20 -23.16 33.64
N LEU A 15 12.79 -23.86 32.57
CA LEU A 15 13.73 -24.48 31.62
C LEU A 15 14.46 -23.45 30.75
N LEU A 16 13.95 -22.22 30.65
CA LEU A 16 14.61 -21.13 29.93
C LEU A 16 15.77 -20.53 30.74
N GLU A 17 15.71 -20.61 32.07
CA GLU A 17 16.75 -20.09 32.98
C GLU A 17 18.00 -20.99 33.03
N GLU A 18 17.89 -22.27 32.64
CA GLU A 18 19.00 -23.21 32.55
C GLU A 18 20.07 -22.74 31.53
N GLU A 19 21.34 -23.11 31.70
CA GLU A 19 22.43 -22.71 30.79
C GLU A 19 22.50 -23.53 29.50
N ASP A 20 21.80 -24.67 29.42
CA ASP A 20 21.84 -25.56 28.25
C ASP A 20 20.98 -25.03 27.09
N ASN A 21 21.64 -24.71 25.97
CA ASN A 21 21.00 -24.27 24.73
C ASN A 21 19.94 -25.26 24.20
N ALA A 22 20.12 -26.56 24.39
CA ALA A 22 19.15 -27.55 23.95
C ALA A 22 17.85 -27.50 24.78
N LEU A 23 17.97 -27.23 26.08
CA LEU A 23 16.83 -27.05 26.97
C LEU A 23 16.09 -25.75 26.66
N ARG A 24 16.82 -24.64 26.46
CA ARG A 24 16.26 -23.36 26.04
C ARG A 24 15.50 -23.46 24.73
N ALA A 25 16.08 -24.13 23.72
CA ALA A 25 15.43 -24.36 22.44
C ALA A 25 14.12 -25.17 22.58
N HIS A 26 14.15 -26.25 23.37
CA HIS A 26 12.96 -27.07 23.61
C HIS A 26 11.88 -26.29 24.38
N ALA A 27 12.28 -25.45 25.32
CA ALA A 27 11.37 -24.59 26.08
C ALA A 27 10.71 -23.56 25.15
N LEU A 28 11.46 -22.88 24.29
CA LEU A 28 10.93 -21.94 23.30
C LEU A 28 9.93 -22.57 22.32
N GLN A 29 10.21 -23.79 21.85
CA GLN A 29 9.27 -24.52 20.98
C GLN A 29 7.94 -24.80 21.67
N LYS A 30 7.97 -25.17 22.95
CA LYS A 30 6.77 -25.36 23.75
C LYS A 30 6.06 -24.05 24.04
N LEU A 31 6.79 -22.98 24.36
CA LEU A 31 6.21 -21.65 24.57
C LEU A 31 5.47 -21.15 23.33
N ASN A 32 6.03 -21.31 22.14
CA ASN A 32 5.35 -20.92 20.89
C ASN A 32 3.99 -21.62 20.68
N GLN A 33 3.82 -22.84 21.19
CA GLN A 33 2.55 -23.58 21.08
C GLN A 33 1.49 -23.10 22.07
N VAL A 34 1.91 -22.50 23.19
CA VAL A 34 1.02 -22.17 24.31
C VAL A 34 0.92 -20.67 24.58
N VAL A 35 1.66 -19.84 23.82
CA VAL A 35 1.74 -18.39 23.99
C VAL A 35 0.38 -17.72 23.95
N ASP A 36 -0.51 -18.11 23.04
CA ASP A 36 -1.85 -17.52 22.92
C ASP A 36 -2.73 -17.75 24.17
N ARG A 37 -2.39 -18.76 25.00
CA ARG A 37 -3.13 -19.10 26.22
C ARG A 37 -2.47 -18.56 27.49
N TYR A 38 -1.15 -18.55 27.54
CA TYR A 38 -0.38 -18.23 28.74
C TYR A 38 0.49 -16.98 28.59
N TRP A 39 0.18 -16.10 27.62
CA TRP A 39 0.94 -14.86 27.39
C TRP A 39 1.12 -14.04 28.67
N ALA A 40 0.13 -14.02 29.58
CA ALA A 40 0.22 -13.28 30.84
C ALA A 40 1.30 -13.82 31.78
N GLU A 41 1.53 -15.14 31.83
CA GLU A 41 2.62 -15.74 32.61
C GLU A 41 3.96 -15.57 31.89
N ILE A 42 3.96 -15.62 30.56
CA ILE A 42 5.18 -15.47 29.74
C ILE A 42 5.66 -14.01 29.74
N ALA A 43 4.75 -13.05 29.94
CA ALA A 43 5.06 -11.63 30.01
C ALA A 43 6.15 -11.30 31.03
N ASP A 44 6.12 -11.96 32.20
CA ASP A 44 7.13 -11.78 33.25
C ASP A 44 8.54 -12.21 32.82
N ALA A 45 8.64 -13.10 31.82
CA ALA A 45 9.89 -13.64 31.30
C ALA A 45 10.30 -13.02 29.96
N ILE A 46 9.58 -12.02 29.44
CA ILE A 46 9.92 -11.34 28.18
C ILE A 46 11.37 -10.84 28.15
N PRO A 47 11.91 -10.17 29.20
CA PRO A 47 13.29 -9.68 29.16
C PRO A 47 14.32 -10.78 28.89
N LEU A 48 14.10 -11.99 29.44
CA LEU A 48 14.95 -13.14 29.21
C LEU A 48 14.82 -13.67 27.77
N ILE A 49 13.60 -13.73 27.23
CA ILE A 49 13.35 -14.17 25.86
C ILE A 49 13.95 -13.18 24.85
N GLU A 50 13.87 -11.88 25.13
CA GLU A 50 14.52 -10.84 24.33
C GLU A 50 16.03 -10.97 24.36
N GLU A 51 16.65 -11.15 25.53
CA GLU A 51 18.08 -11.37 25.66
C GLU A 51 18.55 -12.56 24.81
N LEU A 52 17.81 -13.68 24.85
CA LEU A 52 18.09 -14.86 24.02
C LEU A 52 17.92 -14.58 22.51
N SER A 53 17.02 -13.67 22.13
CA SER A 53 16.82 -13.30 20.73
C SER A 53 17.95 -12.43 20.17
N GLU A 54 18.62 -11.66 21.03
CA GLU A 54 19.76 -10.81 20.69
C GLU A 54 21.10 -11.57 20.74
N GLU A 55 21.13 -12.71 21.43
CA GLU A 55 22.32 -13.53 21.60
C GLU A 55 22.74 -14.21 20.28
N LYS A 56 23.88 -13.78 19.72
CA LYS A 56 24.40 -14.32 18.45
C LYS A 56 24.89 -15.77 18.55
N SER A 57 25.26 -16.23 19.74
CA SER A 57 25.69 -17.60 20.03
C SER A 57 24.52 -18.58 20.06
N PHE A 58 23.30 -18.10 20.27
CA PHE A 58 22.15 -18.96 20.44
C PHE A 58 21.58 -19.41 19.08
N PRO A 59 21.51 -20.73 18.79
CA PRO A 59 21.07 -21.23 17.49
C PRO A 59 19.62 -20.87 17.16
N ASP A 60 18.73 -20.89 18.16
CA ASP A 60 17.29 -20.70 18.00
C ASP A 60 16.83 -19.27 18.32
N ARG A 61 17.71 -18.27 18.13
CA ARG A 61 17.38 -16.85 18.38
C ARG A 61 16.18 -16.34 17.59
N GLU A 62 15.97 -16.86 16.37
CA GLU A 62 14.83 -16.49 15.51
C GLU A 62 13.50 -16.96 16.14
N LEU A 63 13.52 -18.13 16.79
CA LEU A 63 12.36 -18.65 17.51
C LEU A 63 12.10 -17.84 18.79
N ALA A 64 13.16 -17.43 19.50
CA ALA A 64 13.04 -16.55 20.66
C ALA A 64 12.39 -15.21 20.26
N ALA A 65 12.87 -14.58 19.20
CA ALA A 65 12.29 -13.35 18.65
C ALA A 65 10.80 -13.54 18.28
N TYR A 66 10.44 -14.66 17.66
CA TYR A 66 9.05 -14.97 17.31
C TYR A 66 8.13 -15.11 18.53
N VAL A 67 8.59 -15.82 19.57
CA VAL A 67 7.82 -16.00 20.81
C VAL A 67 7.65 -14.67 21.54
N ALA A 68 8.72 -13.88 21.67
CA ALA A 68 8.65 -12.56 22.29
C ALA A 68 7.69 -11.64 21.51
N SER A 69 7.80 -11.62 20.17
CA SER A 69 6.91 -10.84 19.31
C SER A 69 5.43 -11.18 19.53
N LYS A 70 5.08 -12.48 19.63
CA LYS A 70 3.71 -12.90 19.94
C LYS A 70 3.25 -12.46 21.33
N CYS A 71 4.14 -12.46 22.33
CA CYS A 71 3.80 -11.97 23.66
C CYS A 71 3.49 -10.47 23.63
N PHE A 72 4.35 -9.66 23.00
CA PHE A 72 4.12 -8.22 22.82
C PHE A 72 2.85 -7.92 22.03
N PHE A 73 2.49 -8.76 21.06
CA PHE A 73 1.22 -8.64 20.34
C PHE A 73 0.01 -8.78 21.28
N HIS A 74 0.04 -9.73 22.22
CA HIS A 74 -1.03 -9.89 23.23
C HIS A 74 -1.02 -8.78 24.29
N LEU A 75 0.13 -8.12 24.51
CA LEU A 75 0.26 -6.92 25.35
C LEU A 75 -0.15 -5.63 24.63
N GLU A 76 -0.57 -5.72 23.36
CA GLU A 76 -0.91 -4.57 22.50
C GLU A 76 0.25 -3.61 22.23
N GLU A 77 1.50 -4.04 22.48
CA GLU A 77 2.73 -3.30 22.19
C GLU A 77 3.23 -3.65 20.78
N TYR A 78 2.54 -3.09 19.77
CA TYR A 78 2.76 -3.46 18.36
C TYR A 78 4.11 -3.04 17.79
N GLU A 79 4.73 -1.97 18.30
CA GLU A 79 6.05 -1.51 17.83
C GLU A 79 7.15 -2.52 18.18
N ASP A 80 7.19 -2.98 19.44
CA ASP A 80 8.14 -4.02 19.88
C ASP A 80 7.82 -5.37 19.26
N SER A 81 6.53 -5.69 19.12
CA SER A 81 6.10 -6.88 18.39
C SER A 81 6.62 -6.88 16.95
N LEU A 82 6.53 -5.76 16.22
CA LEU A 82 7.07 -5.62 14.87
C LEU A 82 8.59 -5.78 14.84
N ARG A 83 9.32 -5.10 15.73
CA ARG A 83 10.80 -5.17 15.81
C ARG A 83 11.27 -6.62 15.93
N LEU A 84 10.63 -7.39 16.81
CA LEU A 84 10.97 -8.79 17.05
C LEU A 84 10.48 -9.70 15.92
N ALA A 85 9.31 -9.43 15.31
CA ALA A 85 8.81 -10.16 14.15
C ALA A 85 9.75 -10.07 12.95
N LEU A 86 10.33 -8.88 12.70
CA LEU A 86 11.34 -8.70 11.66
C LEU A 86 12.64 -9.48 11.96
N GLY A 87 12.95 -9.72 13.24
CA GLY A 87 14.06 -10.56 13.70
C GLY A 87 13.80 -12.06 13.66
N ALA A 88 12.53 -12.49 13.54
CA ALA A 88 12.12 -13.89 13.57
C ALA A 88 12.42 -14.68 12.28
N GLY A 89 12.95 -14.01 11.24
CA GLY A 89 13.47 -14.66 10.04
C GLY A 89 12.45 -15.60 9.39
N THR A 90 12.75 -16.90 9.41
CA THR A 90 11.92 -17.93 8.76
C THR A 90 10.61 -18.25 9.51
N TYR A 91 10.52 -17.89 10.79
CA TYR A 91 9.33 -18.15 11.61
C TYR A 91 8.20 -17.16 11.36
N PHE A 92 8.51 -15.96 10.85
CA PHE A 92 7.52 -14.98 10.46
C PHE A 92 7.10 -15.17 8.99
N ASP A 93 6.12 -16.03 8.79
CA ASP A 93 5.51 -16.23 7.48
C ASP A 93 4.36 -15.24 7.22
N LEU A 94 4.48 -14.49 6.12
CA LEU A 94 3.51 -13.49 5.67
C LEU A 94 2.24 -14.13 5.09
N ASP A 95 2.33 -15.35 4.58
CA ASP A 95 1.21 -16.04 3.93
C ASP A 95 0.27 -16.71 4.94
N THR A 96 0.75 -16.89 6.17
CA THR A 96 -0.04 -17.42 7.28
C THR A 96 -1.21 -16.48 7.59
N ARG A 97 -2.43 -16.99 7.40
CA ARG A 97 -3.67 -16.25 7.72
C ARG A 97 -3.96 -16.32 9.22
N SER A 98 -3.31 -15.47 9.99
CA SER A 98 -3.56 -15.31 11.43
C SER A 98 -3.85 -13.85 11.78
N GLN A 99 -4.54 -13.62 12.91
CA GLN A 99 -4.77 -12.27 13.42
C GLN A 99 -3.44 -11.56 13.71
N TYR A 100 -2.50 -12.26 14.35
CA TYR A 100 -1.14 -11.79 14.59
C TYR A 100 -0.46 -11.33 13.28
N THR A 101 -0.36 -12.20 12.28
CA THR A 101 0.32 -11.88 11.01
C THR A 101 -0.33 -10.68 10.32
N ASN A 102 -1.66 -10.63 10.26
CA ASN A 102 -2.37 -9.52 9.62
C ASN A 102 -2.14 -8.19 10.36
N THR A 103 -2.17 -8.19 11.69
CA THR A 103 -1.93 -6.98 12.48
C THR A 103 -0.48 -6.50 12.34
N ILE A 104 0.50 -7.39 12.46
CA ILE A 104 1.92 -7.01 12.33
C ILE A 104 2.24 -6.49 10.92
N ILE A 105 1.65 -7.08 9.89
CA ILE A 105 1.74 -6.56 8.51
C ILE A 105 1.13 -5.17 8.40
N ALA A 106 -0.05 -4.95 8.99
CA ALA A 106 -0.70 -3.63 8.98
C ALA A 106 0.18 -2.59 9.69
N THR A 107 0.66 -2.89 10.90
CA THR A 107 1.60 -2.03 11.64
C THR A 107 2.88 -1.75 10.85
N CYS A 108 3.41 -2.76 10.15
CA CYS A 108 4.58 -2.60 9.28
C CYS A 108 4.32 -1.60 8.15
N ILE A 109 3.16 -1.70 7.49
CA ILE A 109 2.75 -0.79 6.41
C ILE A 109 2.51 0.62 6.96
N ASP A 110 1.82 0.76 8.09
CA ASP A 110 1.52 2.04 8.70
C ASP A 110 2.81 2.79 9.08
N ASN A 111 3.77 2.09 9.70
CA ASN A 111 5.08 2.65 10.02
C ASN A 111 5.87 3.06 8.77
N TYR A 112 5.85 2.22 7.73
CA TYR A 112 6.49 2.53 6.45
C TYR A 112 5.88 3.79 5.80
N VAL A 113 4.56 3.86 5.72
CA VAL A 113 3.79 4.98 5.17
C VAL A 113 4.05 6.24 5.98
N ALA A 114 4.05 6.15 7.31
CA ALA A 114 4.27 7.30 8.20
C ALA A 114 5.66 7.92 8.00
N VAL A 115 6.71 7.11 7.79
CA VAL A 115 8.06 7.62 7.49
C VAL A 115 8.09 8.26 6.10
N ARG A 116 7.59 7.56 5.07
CA ARG A 116 7.58 8.05 3.68
C ARG A 116 6.74 9.32 3.51
N ALA A 117 5.65 9.47 4.24
CA ALA A 117 4.77 10.63 4.17
C ALA A 117 5.40 11.92 4.68
N LYS A 118 6.45 11.84 5.53
CA LYS A 118 7.20 12.99 6.05
C LYS A 118 8.12 13.64 5.01
N GLU A 119 8.41 12.97 3.89
CA GLU A 119 9.34 13.43 2.85
C GLU A 119 10.75 13.75 3.38
N ASP A 120 11.16 13.04 4.43
CA ASP A 120 12.47 13.14 5.04
C ASP A 120 13.36 12.02 4.51
N LEU A 121 14.36 12.38 3.70
CA LEU A 121 15.28 11.44 3.08
C LEU A 121 16.14 10.71 4.11
N GLU A 122 16.55 11.38 5.19
CA GLU A 122 17.37 10.76 6.24
C GLU A 122 16.56 9.70 6.99
N ALA A 123 15.30 10.00 7.30
CA ALA A 123 14.39 9.05 7.93
C ALA A 123 14.07 7.86 7.02
N GLU A 124 13.96 8.09 5.71
CA GLU A 124 13.74 7.01 4.74
C GLU A 124 14.98 6.11 4.61
N GLU A 125 16.19 6.67 4.57
CA GLU A 125 17.45 5.91 4.54
C GLU A 125 17.69 5.14 5.85
N ALA A 126 17.15 5.64 6.97
CA ALA A 126 17.22 4.99 8.28
C ALA A 126 16.19 3.86 8.48
N LEU A 127 15.28 3.62 7.52
CA LEU A 127 14.32 2.52 7.61
C LEU A 127 15.02 1.16 7.67
N ASP A 128 14.53 0.28 8.53
CA ASP A 128 15.04 -1.10 8.61
C ASP A 128 14.85 -1.80 7.25
N PRO A 129 15.93 -2.32 6.62
CA PRO A 129 15.84 -3.06 5.37
C PRO A 129 14.87 -4.25 5.41
N ARG A 130 14.68 -4.86 6.59
CA ARG A 130 13.74 -5.97 6.80
C ARG A 130 12.29 -5.51 6.67
N LEU A 131 11.99 -4.32 7.20
CA LEU A 131 10.68 -3.68 7.09
C LEU A 131 10.35 -3.39 5.62
N ILE A 132 11.31 -2.81 4.88
CA ILE A 132 11.16 -2.57 3.44
C ILE A 132 10.90 -3.89 2.69
N GLN A 133 11.64 -4.95 3.02
CA GLN A 133 11.47 -6.25 2.38
C GLN A 133 10.07 -6.84 2.63
N VAL A 134 9.51 -6.69 3.83
CA VAL A 134 8.14 -7.13 4.13
C VAL A 134 7.12 -6.37 3.28
N VAL A 135 7.26 -5.05 3.16
CA VAL A 135 6.37 -4.22 2.33
C VAL A 135 6.47 -4.61 0.84
N GLU A 136 7.68 -4.85 0.31
CA GLU A 136 7.85 -5.31 -1.07
C GLU A 136 7.21 -6.68 -1.31
N ARG A 137 7.38 -7.63 -0.38
CA ARG A 137 6.72 -8.94 -0.46
C ARG A 137 5.19 -8.81 -0.41
N MET A 138 4.67 -7.85 0.36
CA MET A 138 3.24 -7.56 0.39
C MET A 138 2.71 -7.04 -0.95
N PHE A 139 3.44 -6.17 -1.64
CA PHE A 139 3.08 -5.77 -3.00
C PHE A 139 3.04 -6.96 -3.96
N GLU A 140 4.10 -7.78 -3.99
CA GLU A 140 4.15 -8.97 -4.86
C GLU A 140 3.02 -9.97 -4.55
N ARG A 141 2.69 -10.16 -3.27
CA ARG A 141 1.54 -10.97 -2.87
C ARG A 141 0.22 -10.38 -3.38
N CYS A 142 0.00 -9.07 -3.23
CA CYS A 142 -1.20 -8.43 -3.74
C CYS A 142 -1.33 -8.60 -5.27
N TYR A 143 -0.22 -8.46 -6.00
CA TYR A 143 -0.19 -8.68 -7.45
C TYR A 143 -0.47 -10.14 -7.82
N ALA A 144 0.10 -11.10 -7.09
CA ALA A 144 -0.10 -12.53 -7.34
C ALA A 144 -1.55 -12.99 -7.11
N VAL A 145 -2.24 -12.40 -6.12
CA VAL A 145 -3.63 -12.73 -5.78
C VAL A 145 -4.64 -11.89 -6.58
N GLY A 146 -4.20 -10.83 -7.25
CA GLY A 146 -5.05 -9.92 -8.02
C GLY A 146 -5.70 -8.81 -7.20
N GLU A 147 -5.22 -8.57 -5.98
CA GLU A 147 -5.68 -7.51 -5.05
C GLU A 147 -5.08 -6.14 -5.42
N PHE A 148 -5.28 -5.70 -6.67
CA PHE A 148 -4.71 -4.44 -7.18
C PHE A 148 -5.22 -3.19 -6.45
N ARG A 149 -6.43 -3.24 -5.88
CA ARG A 149 -6.99 -2.11 -5.12
C ARG A 149 -6.18 -1.86 -3.84
N GLN A 150 -5.88 -2.91 -3.09
CA GLN A 150 -5.07 -2.80 -1.89
C GLN A 150 -3.65 -2.32 -2.22
N ALA A 151 -3.02 -2.91 -3.24
CA ALA A 151 -1.70 -2.48 -3.71
C ALA A 151 -1.71 -1.00 -4.12
N MET A 152 -2.71 -0.55 -4.89
CA MET A 152 -2.84 0.85 -5.29
C MET A 152 -3.00 1.78 -4.10
N GLY A 153 -3.81 1.41 -3.09
CA GLY A 153 -3.97 2.18 -1.86
C GLY A 153 -2.64 2.39 -1.13
N ILE A 154 -1.91 1.31 -0.86
CA ILE A 154 -0.61 1.36 -0.18
C ILE A 154 0.40 2.18 -0.99
N ALA A 155 0.45 2.02 -2.32
CA ALA A 155 1.35 2.78 -3.18
C ALA A 155 1.08 4.29 -3.14
N LEU A 156 -0.19 4.70 -3.09
CA LEU A 156 -0.58 6.11 -3.04
C LEU A 156 -0.32 6.73 -1.67
N GLU A 157 -0.58 6.00 -0.58
CA GLU A 157 -0.30 6.44 0.79
C GLU A 157 1.22 6.56 1.05
N ALA A 158 2.00 5.57 0.61
CA ALA A 158 3.46 5.56 0.71
C ALA A 158 4.17 6.47 -0.30
N ARG A 159 3.40 7.20 -1.13
CA ARG A 159 3.88 8.09 -2.19
C ARG A 159 4.87 7.41 -3.15
N ARG A 160 4.63 6.15 -3.49
CA ARG A 160 5.46 5.32 -4.37
C ARG A 160 4.95 5.33 -5.81
N LEU A 161 5.47 6.25 -6.61
CA LEU A 161 5.07 6.38 -8.03
C LEU A 161 5.46 5.16 -8.87
N ASP A 162 6.55 4.51 -8.51
CA ASP A 162 7.03 3.26 -9.11
C ASP A 162 5.98 2.14 -8.95
N GLN A 163 5.45 1.94 -7.74
CA GLN A 163 4.42 0.93 -7.50
C GLN A 163 3.06 1.29 -8.11
N VAL A 164 2.72 2.58 -8.22
CA VAL A 164 1.52 3.00 -8.98
C VAL A 164 1.64 2.57 -10.44
N LYS A 165 2.80 2.79 -11.07
CA LYS A 165 3.05 2.35 -12.46
C LYS A 165 2.96 0.83 -12.58
N GLU A 166 3.61 0.12 -11.68
CA GLU A 166 3.62 -1.35 -11.69
C GLU A 166 2.22 -1.93 -11.50
N CYS A 167 1.45 -1.38 -10.57
CA CYS A 167 0.08 -1.79 -10.31
C CYS A 167 -0.82 -1.59 -11.54
N LEU A 168 -0.71 -0.44 -12.23
CA LEU A 168 -1.46 -0.21 -13.47
C LEU A 168 -1.01 -1.11 -14.62
N ALA A 169 0.28 -1.44 -14.70
CA ALA A 169 0.83 -2.29 -15.75
C ALA A 169 0.45 -3.78 -15.58
N ARG A 170 0.42 -4.27 -14.33
CA ARG A 170 0.06 -5.67 -14.02
C ARG A 170 -1.44 -5.90 -13.86
N SER A 171 -2.24 -4.84 -13.70
CA SER A 171 -3.69 -4.97 -13.48
C SER A 171 -4.38 -5.76 -14.59
N THR A 172 -5.20 -6.73 -14.20
CA THR A 172 -6.06 -7.48 -15.12
C THR A 172 -7.17 -6.62 -15.71
N ASP A 173 -7.62 -5.61 -14.95
CA ASP A 173 -8.59 -4.62 -15.39
C ASP A 173 -7.99 -3.21 -15.21
N VAL A 174 -7.31 -2.75 -16.25
CA VAL A 174 -6.68 -1.43 -16.27
C VAL A 174 -7.73 -0.32 -16.18
N SER A 175 -8.94 -0.53 -16.70
CA SER A 175 -10.00 0.50 -16.65
C SER A 175 -10.47 0.72 -15.21
N ALA A 176 -10.82 -0.37 -14.51
CA ALA A 176 -11.22 -0.28 -13.12
C ALA A 176 -10.10 0.24 -12.21
N ALA A 177 -8.84 -0.14 -12.49
CA ALA A 177 -7.69 0.35 -11.75
C ALA A 177 -7.46 1.87 -11.94
N LEU A 178 -7.61 2.38 -13.17
CA LEU A 178 -7.51 3.82 -13.46
C LEU A 178 -8.64 4.60 -12.77
N SER A 179 -9.88 4.14 -12.85
CA SER A 179 -11.00 4.78 -12.16
C SER A 179 -10.81 4.80 -10.63
N TYR A 180 -10.36 3.68 -10.06
CA TYR A 180 -10.07 3.60 -8.63
C TYR A 180 -8.92 4.53 -8.22
N CYS A 181 -7.84 4.57 -9.02
CA CYS A 181 -6.71 5.48 -8.80
C CYS A 181 -7.16 6.95 -8.85
N PHE A 182 -8.01 7.31 -9.81
CA PHE A 182 -8.58 8.66 -9.95
C PHE A 182 -9.33 9.08 -8.68
N GLU A 183 -10.22 8.23 -8.18
CA GLU A 183 -11.03 8.52 -6.99
C GLU A 183 -10.18 8.68 -5.73
N ILE A 184 -9.17 7.83 -5.53
CA ILE A 184 -8.25 7.97 -4.39
C ILE A 184 -7.43 9.25 -4.52
N CYS A 185 -6.95 9.59 -5.71
CA CYS A 185 -6.22 10.83 -5.93
C CYS A 185 -7.08 12.06 -5.61
N LYS A 186 -8.38 12.02 -5.92
CA LYS A 186 -9.32 13.11 -5.63
C LYS A 186 -9.63 13.25 -4.13
N THR A 187 -9.67 12.15 -3.38
CA THR A 187 -10.19 12.13 -2.01
C THR A 187 -9.12 11.98 -0.91
N VAL A 188 -8.12 11.12 -1.11
CA VAL A 188 -7.15 10.72 -0.08
C VAL A 188 -5.80 11.41 -0.25
N VAL A 189 -5.32 11.55 -1.49
CA VAL A 189 -3.95 12.05 -1.74
C VAL A 189 -3.86 13.55 -1.46
N SER A 190 -3.34 13.91 -0.28
CA SER A 190 -3.19 15.30 0.17
C SER A 190 -2.10 16.07 -0.58
N ASN A 191 -0.94 15.43 -0.82
CA ASN A 191 0.20 16.08 -1.47
C ASN A 191 -0.09 16.40 -2.95
N ARG A 192 -0.17 17.70 -3.27
CA ARG A 192 -0.48 18.18 -4.62
C ARG A 192 0.57 17.77 -5.66
N HIS A 193 1.85 17.86 -5.33
CA HIS A 193 2.92 17.57 -6.30
C HIS A 193 2.93 16.09 -6.67
N PHE A 194 2.81 15.21 -5.67
CA PHE A 194 2.68 13.77 -5.90
C PHE A 194 1.41 13.44 -6.69
N ARG A 195 0.26 14.04 -6.32
CA ARG A 195 -1.01 13.85 -7.03
C ARG A 195 -0.93 14.19 -8.53
N LEU A 196 -0.26 15.29 -8.89
CA LEU A 196 -0.04 15.65 -10.30
C LEU A 196 0.81 14.62 -11.03
N LYS A 197 1.88 14.12 -10.42
CA LYS A 197 2.70 13.03 -11.00
C LYS A 197 1.90 11.76 -11.24
N VAL A 198 0.97 11.42 -10.34
CA VAL A 198 0.09 10.26 -10.52
C VAL A 198 -0.84 10.47 -11.71
N TYR A 199 -1.44 11.66 -11.85
CA TYR A 199 -2.24 11.98 -13.03
C TYR A 199 -1.45 11.92 -14.34
N ASP A 200 -0.19 12.36 -14.35
CA ASP A 200 0.68 12.19 -15.53
C ASP A 200 0.86 10.70 -15.88
N VAL A 201 1.10 9.84 -14.88
CA VAL A 201 1.19 8.39 -15.09
C VAL A 201 -0.11 7.82 -15.64
N MET A 202 -1.26 8.23 -15.12
CA MET A 202 -2.57 7.79 -15.62
C MET A 202 -2.77 8.19 -17.08
N LEU A 203 -2.38 9.41 -17.47
CA LEU A 203 -2.43 9.86 -18.87
C LEU A 203 -1.56 9.00 -19.77
N ASP A 204 -0.33 8.69 -19.36
CA ASP A 204 0.56 7.84 -20.14
C ASP A 204 -0.03 6.45 -20.35
N VAL A 205 -0.64 5.87 -19.32
CA VAL A 205 -1.35 4.59 -19.42
C VAL A 205 -2.55 4.71 -20.35
N HIS A 206 -3.39 5.74 -20.23
CA HIS A 206 -4.51 5.97 -21.15
C HIS A 206 -4.05 6.10 -22.62
N ARG A 207 -2.96 6.82 -22.88
CA ARG A 207 -2.40 7.03 -24.23
C ARG A 207 -1.82 5.75 -24.84
N SER A 208 -1.28 4.85 -24.03
CA SER A 208 -0.75 3.57 -24.49
C SER A 208 -1.83 2.60 -24.97
N ARG A 209 -3.10 2.86 -24.63
CA ARG A 209 -4.22 1.96 -24.94
C ARG A 209 -4.79 2.22 -26.34
N PRO A 210 -5.21 1.17 -27.07
CA PRO A 210 -5.79 1.31 -28.41
C PRO A 210 -7.18 1.96 -28.38
N THR A 211 -7.93 1.77 -27.30
CA THR A 211 -9.22 2.42 -27.06
C THR A 211 -9.00 3.73 -26.31
N GLN A 212 -9.18 4.85 -26.99
CA GLN A 212 -9.09 6.17 -26.37
C GLN A 212 -10.38 6.48 -25.60
N ASP A 213 -10.34 6.33 -24.29
CA ASP A 213 -11.38 6.84 -23.40
C ASP A 213 -11.19 8.35 -23.22
N HIS A 214 -11.74 9.10 -24.17
CA HIS A 214 -11.63 10.57 -24.18
C HIS A 214 -12.27 11.24 -22.96
N VAL A 215 -13.25 10.60 -22.32
CA VAL A 215 -13.91 11.13 -21.12
C VAL A 215 -12.94 11.11 -19.95
N SER A 216 -12.40 9.94 -19.61
CA SER A 216 -11.43 9.80 -18.53
C SER A 216 -10.16 10.62 -18.79
N VAL A 217 -9.66 10.64 -20.03
CA VAL A 217 -8.49 11.46 -20.40
C VAL A 217 -8.75 12.95 -20.16
N CYS A 218 -9.90 13.47 -20.56
CA CYS A 218 -10.23 14.88 -20.34
C CYS A 218 -10.40 15.23 -18.86
N GLN A 219 -10.96 14.33 -18.05
CA GLN A 219 -11.05 14.50 -16.60
C GLN A 219 -9.67 14.59 -15.94
N VAL A 220 -8.73 13.71 -16.34
CA VAL A 220 -7.34 13.76 -15.84
C VAL A 220 -6.62 15.02 -16.34
N LEU A 221 -6.78 15.41 -17.60
CA LEU A 221 -6.21 16.64 -18.16
C LEU A 221 -6.73 17.90 -17.45
N GLN A 222 -8.00 17.89 -17.04
CA GLN A 222 -8.58 18.97 -16.25
C GLN A 222 -7.90 19.08 -14.88
N MET A 223 -7.63 17.95 -14.21
CA MET A 223 -6.90 17.95 -12.94
C MET A 223 -5.46 18.47 -13.09
N LEU A 224 -4.86 18.29 -14.28
CA LEU A 224 -3.54 18.80 -14.65
C LEU A 224 -3.56 20.25 -15.19
N ASP A 225 -4.73 20.90 -15.27
CA ASP A 225 -4.93 22.25 -15.84
C ASP A 225 -4.46 22.36 -17.32
N ASN A 226 -4.47 21.24 -18.06
CA ASN A 226 -4.03 21.19 -19.45
C ASN A 226 -5.19 21.43 -20.44
N TYR A 227 -5.71 22.65 -20.44
CA TYR A 227 -6.83 23.07 -21.31
C TYR A 227 -6.49 22.95 -22.81
N LYS A 228 -5.21 23.10 -23.19
CA LYS A 228 -4.78 23.08 -24.58
C LYS A 228 -4.99 21.70 -25.22
N GLU A 229 -4.68 20.62 -24.49
CA GLU A 229 -4.92 19.28 -25.00
C GLU A 229 -6.40 18.93 -25.02
N VAL A 230 -7.17 19.34 -24.00
CA VAL A 230 -8.63 19.16 -24.00
C VAL A 230 -9.28 19.83 -25.21
N SER A 231 -8.90 21.08 -25.53
CA SER A 231 -9.41 21.76 -26.74
C SER A 231 -9.08 21.02 -28.03
N LYS A 232 -7.88 20.44 -28.14
CA LYS A 232 -7.48 19.64 -29.31
C LYS A 232 -8.31 18.36 -29.42
N ILE A 233 -8.56 17.67 -28.29
CA ILE A 233 -9.37 16.46 -28.27
C ILE A 233 -10.81 16.78 -28.67
N LEU A 234 -11.41 17.84 -28.11
CA LEU A 234 -12.76 18.29 -28.49
C LEU A 234 -12.84 18.64 -29.98
N GLU A 235 -11.84 19.35 -30.52
CA GLU A 235 -11.78 19.66 -31.95
C GLU A 235 -11.69 18.40 -32.82
N GLN A 236 -10.89 17.41 -32.42
CA GLN A 236 -10.77 16.12 -33.12
C GLN A 236 -12.08 15.35 -33.09
N LEU A 237 -12.75 15.28 -31.93
CA LEU A 237 -14.01 14.56 -31.77
C LEU A 237 -15.15 15.19 -32.59
N VAL A 238 -15.25 16.52 -32.61
CA VAL A 238 -16.28 17.23 -33.39
C VAL A 238 -16.07 17.09 -34.91
N ARG A 239 -14.82 16.91 -35.36
CA ARG A 239 -14.51 16.62 -36.78
C ARG A 239 -14.71 15.15 -37.15
N GLY A 240 -14.99 14.29 -36.18
CA GLY A 240 -15.25 12.87 -36.35
C GLY A 240 -16.66 12.57 -36.84
N GLY A 241 -17.14 11.37 -36.53
CA GLY A 241 -18.52 10.95 -36.84
C GLY A 241 -19.52 11.34 -35.75
N ASP A 242 -20.80 11.00 -35.95
CA ASP A 242 -21.88 11.29 -34.98
C ASP A 242 -21.58 10.75 -33.57
N ARG A 243 -20.94 9.57 -33.48
CA ARG A 243 -20.54 8.97 -32.19
C ARG A 243 -19.49 9.81 -31.47
N ASP A 244 -18.50 10.33 -32.20
CA ASP A 244 -17.43 11.15 -31.63
C ASP A 244 -17.98 12.50 -31.18
N CYS A 245 -18.92 13.06 -31.94
CA CYS A 245 -19.68 14.26 -31.54
C CYS A 245 -20.46 14.05 -30.23
N LEU A 246 -21.10 12.89 -30.03
CA LEU A 246 -21.77 12.57 -28.77
C LEU A 246 -20.79 12.51 -27.59
N ILE A 247 -19.60 11.94 -27.81
CA ILE A 247 -18.53 11.92 -26.80
C ILE A 247 -18.04 13.35 -26.51
N ALA A 248 -17.90 14.20 -27.52
CA ALA A 248 -17.51 15.60 -27.34
C ALA A 248 -18.53 16.36 -26.47
N PHE A 249 -19.84 16.12 -26.68
CA PHE A 249 -20.88 16.69 -25.82
C PHE A 249 -20.76 16.18 -24.39
N GLN A 250 -20.56 14.88 -24.19
CA GLN A 250 -20.38 14.32 -22.84
C GLN A 250 -19.18 14.96 -22.13
N VAL A 251 -18.01 15.03 -22.80
CA VAL A 251 -16.82 15.70 -22.25
C VAL A 251 -17.14 17.16 -21.89
N ALA A 252 -17.82 17.90 -22.76
CA ALA A 252 -18.18 19.28 -22.49
C ALA A 252 -19.11 19.44 -21.28
N PHE A 253 -20.09 18.54 -21.10
CA PHE A 253 -20.96 18.52 -19.93
C PHE A 253 -20.17 18.22 -18.65
N ASP A 254 -19.36 17.15 -18.64
CA ASP A 254 -18.54 16.76 -17.49
C ASP A 254 -17.58 17.89 -17.07
N LEU A 255 -16.95 18.57 -18.03
CA LEU A 255 -16.08 19.72 -17.74
C LEU A 255 -16.86 20.87 -17.07
N ASN A 256 -18.09 21.12 -17.52
CA ASN A 256 -18.94 22.17 -16.98
C ASN A 256 -19.44 21.84 -15.57
N GLU A 257 -19.75 20.57 -15.28
CA GLU A 257 -20.16 20.11 -13.94
C GLU A 257 -19.08 20.29 -12.87
N ASN A 258 -17.80 20.33 -13.27
CA ASN A 258 -16.68 20.55 -12.35
C ASN A 258 -16.49 22.03 -11.93
N GLU A 259 -17.32 22.96 -12.44
CA GLU A 259 -17.42 24.38 -12.03
C GLU A 259 -16.10 25.20 -12.06
N ASN A 260 -15.06 24.73 -12.75
CA ASN A 260 -13.79 25.46 -12.88
C ASN A 260 -13.87 26.50 -14.01
N GLN A 261 -14.46 27.65 -13.71
CA GLN A 261 -14.73 28.71 -14.69
C GLN A 261 -13.48 29.21 -15.44
N LYS A 262 -12.34 29.28 -14.76
CA LYS A 262 -11.07 29.73 -15.38
C LYS A 262 -10.60 28.73 -16.43
N PHE A 263 -10.62 27.44 -16.11
CA PHE A 263 -10.26 26.38 -17.04
C PHE A 263 -11.21 26.37 -18.24
N LEU A 264 -12.52 26.42 -17.99
CA LEU A 264 -13.55 26.45 -19.04
C LEU A 264 -13.38 27.63 -20.00
N MET A 265 -13.09 28.82 -19.48
CA MET A 265 -12.80 29.99 -20.32
C MET A 265 -11.54 29.81 -21.17
N ASN A 266 -10.48 29.22 -20.61
CA ASN A 266 -9.27 28.94 -21.38
C ASN A 266 -9.52 27.90 -22.49
N VAL A 267 -10.32 26.86 -22.22
CA VAL A 267 -10.75 25.88 -23.23
C VAL A 267 -11.54 26.59 -24.33
N TYR A 268 -12.54 27.40 -23.97
CA TYR A 268 -13.39 28.14 -24.92
C TYR A 268 -12.59 29.06 -25.84
N VAL A 269 -11.67 29.86 -25.28
CA VAL A 269 -10.81 30.75 -26.07
C VAL A 269 -9.85 29.99 -26.98
N SER A 270 -9.47 28.77 -26.61
CA SER A 270 -8.56 27.92 -27.39
C SER A 270 -9.27 27.16 -28.52
N LEU A 271 -10.61 27.07 -28.50
CA LEU A 271 -11.38 26.45 -29.57
C LEU A 271 -11.47 27.40 -30.78
N PRO A 272 -11.55 26.86 -32.02
CA PRO A 272 -11.70 27.67 -33.22
C PRO A 272 -12.99 28.50 -33.15
N SER A 273 -12.92 29.77 -33.58
CA SER A 273 -14.08 30.65 -33.60
C SER A 273 -15.19 30.05 -34.48
N PRO A 274 -16.46 30.12 -34.06
CA PRO A 274 -17.55 29.61 -34.87
C PRO A 274 -17.56 30.32 -36.24
N PRO A 275 -17.88 29.61 -37.34
CA PRO A 275 -18.00 30.23 -38.64
C PRO A 275 -19.04 31.35 -38.57
N ARG A 276 -18.71 32.54 -39.13
CA ARG A 276 -19.65 33.66 -39.14
C ARG A 276 -20.96 33.19 -39.79
N PRO A 277 -22.12 33.47 -39.18
CA PRO A 277 -23.39 33.13 -39.79
C PRO A 277 -23.45 33.79 -41.17
N LEU A 278 -23.79 32.97 -42.19
CA LEU A 278 -24.02 33.47 -43.54
C LEU A 278 -25.05 34.60 -43.48
N PRO A 279 -24.82 35.75 -44.16
CA PRO A 279 -25.78 36.83 -44.18
C PRO A 279 -27.11 36.27 -44.67
N LYS A 280 -28.17 36.47 -43.88
CA LYS A 280 -29.55 36.13 -44.26
C LYS A 280 -29.82 36.85 -45.59
N GLN A 281 -30.04 36.08 -46.66
CA GLN A 281 -30.55 36.59 -47.93
C GLN A 281 -32.01 37.01 -47.79
#